data_AF-A0A5P2H4P9-F1
#
_entry.id   AF-A0A5P2H4P9-F1
#
_cell.length_a   1.000
_cell.length_b   1.000
_cell.length_c   1.000
_cell.angle_alpha   90.00
_cell.angle_beta   90.00
_cell.angle_gamma   90.00
#
_symmetry.space_group_name_H-M   'P 1'
#
loop_
_entity.id
_entity.type
_entity.pdbx_description
1 polymer ?
#
loop_
_entity_poly.entity_id
_entity_poly.type
_entity_poly.pdbx_seq_one_letter_code
_entity_poly.pdbx_strand_id
1 'polypeptide(L)'
;MKFAQLRRKFRQAGQGMTEYIIIVALIAVSAIGVYAMFGQTIRNQTAALASEMSGKTDESQNNINRAGESSGQATSKANQGKGLNNFNVGNDTGK
;
A
#
# COMPACT_ATOMS: atom_id res chain seq x y z
N MET A 1 -54.07 10.67 -29.73
CA MET A 1 -53.39 11.09 -28.48
C MET A 1 -52.48 9.95 -28.03
N LYS A 2 -51.16 10.11 -28.06
CA LYS A 2 -50.21 9.18 -27.42
C LYS A 2 -49.16 10.03 -26.72
N PHE A 3 -49.29 10.17 -25.41
CA PHE A 3 -48.25 10.78 -24.57
C PHE A 3 -47.23 9.70 -24.24
N ALA A 4 -46.00 9.86 -24.77
CA ALA A 4 -44.87 9.04 -24.39
C ALA A 4 -44.45 9.44 -22.96
N GLN A 5 -44.61 8.53 -22.01
CA GLN A 5 -44.11 8.72 -20.64
C GLN A 5 -42.57 8.60 -20.64
N LEU A 6 -41.88 9.74 -20.52
CA LEU A 6 -40.45 9.76 -20.18
C LEU A 6 -40.28 9.21 -18.76
N ARG A 7 -39.83 7.94 -18.66
CA ARG A 7 -39.34 7.38 -17.39
C ARG A 7 -38.09 8.15 -16.96
N ARG A 8 -38.25 9.08 -16.04
CA ARG A 8 -37.13 9.76 -15.37
C ARG A 8 -36.41 8.71 -14.52
N LYS A 9 -35.25 8.23 -14.99
CA LYS A 9 -34.32 7.46 -14.15
C LYS A 9 -33.99 8.35 -12.94
N PHE A 10 -34.51 8.00 -11.77
CA PHE A 10 -34.10 8.64 -10.52
C PHE A 10 -32.59 8.45 -10.41
N ARG A 11 -31.82 9.53 -10.57
CA ARG A 11 -30.40 9.54 -10.23
C ARG A 11 -30.36 9.29 -8.72
N GLN A 12 -29.85 8.14 -8.31
CA GLN A 12 -29.76 7.76 -6.92
C GLN A 12 -28.85 8.78 -6.19
N ALA A 13 -29.46 9.77 -5.54
CA ALA A 13 -28.76 10.67 -4.64
C ALA A 13 -28.35 9.86 -3.41
N GLY A 14 -27.09 9.42 -3.38
CA GLY A 14 -26.54 8.54 -2.35
C GLY A 14 -25.77 7.33 -2.88
N GLN A 15 -25.97 6.93 -4.14
CA GLN A 15 -25.24 5.80 -4.75
C GLN A 15 -23.74 6.08 -4.82
N GLY A 16 -23.34 7.32 -5.12
CA GLY A 16 -21.93 7.69 -5.19
C GLY A 16 -21.24 7.72 -3.83
N MET A 17 -21.84 8.33 -2.80
CA MET A 17 -21.15 8.59 -1.52
C MET A 17 -20.73 7.29 -0.82
N THR A 18 -21.62 6.30 -0.73
CA THR A 18 -21.30 5.01 -0.09
C THR A 18 -20.30 4.19 -0.91
N GLU A 19 -20.42 4.19 -2.24
CA GLU A 19 -19.48 3.49 -3.13
C GLU A 19 -18.08 4.09 -3.05
N TYR A 20 -17.97 5.43 -3.01
CA TYR A 20 -16.70 6.11 -2.79
C TYR A 20 -16.09 5.78 -1.44
N ILE A 21 -16.89 5.77 -0.36
CA ILE A 21 -16.40 5.41 0.98
C ILE A 21 -15.85 3.97 0.98
N ILE A 22 -16.53 3.03 0.34
CA ILE A 22 -16.08 1.63 0.25
C ILE A 22 -14.77 1.53 -0.55
N ILE A 23 -14.69 2.16 -1.72
CA ILE A 23 -13.46 2.13 -2.55
C ILE A 23 -12.30 2.79 -1.81
N VAL A 24 -12.52 3.94 -1.17
CA VAL A 24 -11.48 4.65 -0.38
C VAL A 24 -11.01 3.79 0.79
N ALA A 25 -11.93 3.13 1.50
CA ALA A 25 -11.57 2.22 2.59
C ALA A 25 -10.69 1.05 2.09
N LEU A 26 -11.02 0.45 0.94
CA LEU A 26 -10.23 -0.64 0.35
C LEU A 26 -8.83 -0.17 -0.08
N ILE A 27 -8.71 1.02 -0.68
CA ILE A 27 -7.41 1.61 -1.04
C ILE A 27 -6.60 1.89 0.23
N ALA A 28 -7.22 2.47 1.26
CA ALA A 28 -6.56 2.81 2.52
C ALA A 28 -5.99 1.56 3.22
N VAL A 29 -6.76 0.48 3.30
CA VAL A 29 -6.30 -0.80 3.87
C VAL A 29 -5.16 -1.40 3.05
N SER A 30 -5.28 -1.38 1.72
CA SER A 30 -4.23 -1.90 0.81
C SER A 30 -2.92 -1.12 0.92
N ALA A 31 -3.00 0.19 1.16
CA ALA A 31 -1.87 1.10 1.24
C ALA A 31 -0.97 0.86 2.47
N ILE A 32 -1.51 0.36 3.59
CA ILE A 32 -0.76 0.17 4.85
C ILE A 32 0.48 -0.69 4.64
N GLY A 33 0.35 -1.82 3.93
CA GLY A 33 1.45 -2.76 3.71
C GLY A 33 2.55 -2.19 2.78
N VAL A 34 2.14 -1.48 1.72
CA VAL A 34 3.06 -0.88 0.75
C VAL A 34 3.87 0.22 1.41
N TYR A 35 3.22 1.10 2.18
CA TYR A 35 3.90 2.22 2.82
C TYR A 35 4.80 1.80 3.98
N ALA A 36 4.47 0.72 4.69
CA ALA A 36 5.34 0.21 5.76
C ALA A 36 6.71 -0.22 5.21
N MET A 37 6.73 -1.04 4.14
CA MET A 37 7.98 -1.53 3.55
C MET A 37 8.73 -0.44 2.79
N PHE A 38 8.01 0.40 2.03
CA PHE A 38 8.61 1.57 1.38
C PHE A 38 9.26 2.52 2.39
N GLY A 39 8.57 2.83 3.49
CA GLY A 39 9.09 3.68 4.56
C GLY A 39 10.29 3.09 5.29
N GLN A 40 10.38 1.76 5.40
CA GLN A 40 11.58 1.10 5.94
C GLN A 40 12.79 1.26 5.00
N THR A 41 12.60 1.08 3.69
CA THR A 41 13.67 1.27 2.70
C THR A 41 14.18 2.72 2.68
N ILE A 42 13.29 3.70 2.65
CA ILE A 42 13.67 5.13 2.66
C ILE A 42 14.42 5.49 3.94
N ARG A 43 13.92 5.09 5.12
CA ARG A 43 14.59 5.37 6.39
C ARG A 43 16.00 4.78 6.45
N ASN A 44 16.18 3.55 5.97
CA ASN A 44 17.48 2.90 5.92
C ASN A 44 18.44 3.63 4.97
N GLN A 45 17.98 4.05 3.79
CA GLN A 45 18.81 4.83 2.87
C GLN A 45 19.18 6.21 3.43
N THR A 46 18.24 6.92 4.07
CA THR A 46 18.54 8.19 4.74
C THR A 46 19.53 8.00 5.88
N ALA A 47 19.39 6.92 6.66
CA ALA A 47 20.34 6.58 7.72
C ALA A 47 21.74 6.25 7.15
N ALA A 48 21.81 5.58 6.00
CA ALA A 48 23.07 5.33 5.30
C ALA A 48 23.75 6.64 4.89
N LEU A 49 23.03 7.54 4.21
CA LEU A 49 23.55 8.85 3.80
C LEU A 49 24.03 9.69 4.99
N ALA A 50 23.28 9.68 6.10
CA ALA A 50 23.68 10.38 7.33
C ALA A 50 24.94 9.75 7.95
N SER A 51 25.03 8.42 7.95
CA SER A 51 26.20 7.69 8.47
C SER A 51 27.44 7.98 7.62
N GLU A 52 27.31 7.97 6.30
CA GLU A 52 28.38 8.32 5.36
C GLU A 52 28.86 9.76 5.58
N MET A 53 27.94 10.71 5.69
CA MET A 53 28.26 12.11 5.98
C MET A 53 29.00 12.29 7.31
N SER A 54 28.73 11.42 8.30
CA SER A 54 29.40 11.42 9.60
C SER A 54 30.70 10.61 9.63
N GLY A 55 31.15 10.05 8.49
CA GLY A 55 32.36 9.23 8.38
C GLY A 55 32.21 7.80 8.92
N LYS A 56 30.97 7.33 9.13
CA LYS A 56 30.63 6.01 9.68
C LYS A 56 30.31 5.03 8.56
N THR A 57 31.31 4.73 7.73
CA THR A 57 31.14 3.93 6.51
C THR A 57 30.64 2.50 6.77
N ASP A 58 31.05 1.85 7.87
CA ASP A 58 30.54 0.52 8.23
C ASP A 58 29.03 0.54 8.56
N GLU A 59 28.58 1.57 9.29
CA GLU A 59 27.17 1.76 9.62
C GLU A 59 26.36 2.12 8.37
N SER A 60 26.93 2.92 7.47
CA SER A 60 26.37 3.24 6.15
C SER A 60 26.12 1.97 5.33
N GLN A 61 27.14 1.11 5.19
CA GLN A 61 27.02 -0.14 4.45
C GLN A 61 25.97 -1.08 5.05
N ASN A 62 25.91 -1.18 6.38
CA ASN A 62 24.87 -1.96 7.06
C ASN A 62 23.46 -1.44 6.78
N ASN A 63 23.28 -0.12 6.77
CA ASN A 63 21.99 0.50 6.45
C ASN A 63 21.60 0.31 4.97
N ILE A 64 22.57 0.32 4.05
CA ILE A 64 22.34 -0.02 2.64
C ILE A 64 21.88 -1.47 2.50
N ASN A 65 22.54 -2.41 3.17
CA ASN A 65 22.17 -3.83 3.14
C ASN A 65 20.73 -4.05 3.64
N ARG A 66 20.37 -3.42 4.77
CA ARG A 66 19.01 -3.45 5.31
C ARG A 66 17.97 -2.83 4.36
N ALA A 67 18.34 -1.78 3.62
CA ALA A 67 17.47 -1.22 2.60
C ALA A 67 17.24 -2.21 1.43
N GLY A 68 18.29 -2.92 1.01
CA GLY A 68 18.23 -3.97 0.01
C GLY A 68 17.34 -5.15 0.45
N GLU A 69 17.50 -5.61 1.69
CA GLU A 69 16.66 -6.66 2.28
C GLU A 69 15.18 -6.26 2.33
N SER A 70 14.88 -5.03 2.80
CA SER A 70 13.52 -4.48 2.83
C SER A 70 12.90 -4.43 1.43
N SER A 71 13.68 -4.01 0.43
CA SER A 71 13.26 -4.02 -0.98
C SER A 71 12.98 -5.43 -1.51
N GLY A 72 13.84 -6.39 -1.19
CA GLY A 72 13.66 -7.79 -1.57
C GLY A 72 12.41 -8.41 -0.93
N GLN A 73 12.17 -8.12 0.35
CA GLN A 73 10.95 -8.53 1.05
C GLN A 73 9.70 -7.92 0.43
N ALA A 74 9.73 -6.63 0.08
CA ALA A 74 8.62 -5.96 -0.61
C ALA A 74 8.31 -6.62 -1.96
N THR A 75 9.36 -6.92 -2.74
CA THR A 75 9.23 -7.62 -4.03
C THR A 75 8.63 -9.02 -3.85
N SER A 76 9.12 -9.77 -2.85
CA SER A 76 8.57 -11.10 -2.53
C SER A 76 7.09 -11.03 -2.14
N LYS A 77 6.71 -10.08 -1.28
CA LYS A 77 5.32 -9.87 -0.89
C LYS A 77 4.43 -9.42 -2.04
N ALA A 78 4.92 -8.57 -2.93
CA ALA A 78 4.20 -8.14 -4.14
C ALA A 78 3.93 -9.31 -5.11
N ASN A 79 4.87 -10.25 -5.22
CA ASN A 79 4.73 -11.43 -6.07
C ASN A 79 3.82 -12.51 -5.48
N GLN A 80 3.50 -12.44 -4.19
CA GLN A 80 2.49 -13.30 -3.58
C GLN A 80 1.10 -12.80 -3.98
N GLY A 81 0.49 -13.41 -5.01
CA GLY A 81 -0.87 -13.09 -5.42
C GLY A 81 -1.85 -13.15 -4.24
N LYS A 82 -2.37 -12.00 -3.81
CA LYS A 82 -3.37 -11.90 -2.74
C LYS A 82 -4.76 -11.84 -3.35
N GLY A 83 -5.52 -12.91 -3.19
CA GLY A 83 -6.96 -12.96 -3.49
C GLY A 83 -7.77 -13.20 -2.22
N LEU A 84 -9.10 -13.08 -2.29
CA LEU A 84 -10.00 -13.35 -1.16
C LEU A 84 -9.77 -14.75 -0.55
N ASN A 85 -9.43 -15.74 -1.40
CA ASN A 85 -9.15 -17.12 -1.00
C ASN A 85 -7.86 -17.28 -0.18
N ASN A 86 -6.93 -16.33 -0.26
CA ASN A 86 -5.63 -16.37 0.39
C ASN A 86 -5.33 -15.08 1.17
N PHE A 87 -6.38 -14.34 1.56
CA PHE A 87 -6.26 -13.06 2.24
C PHE A 87 -5.53 -13.16 3.59
N ASN A 88 -5.61 -14.32 4.25
CA ASN A 88 -4.91 -14.58 5.51
C ASN A 88 -3.44 -15.00 5.31
N VAL A 89 -3.05 -15.46 4.12
CA VAL A 89 -1.71 -16.01 3.91
C VAL A 89 -0.71 -14.85 3.86
N GLY A 90 0.17 -14.73 4.86
CA GLY A 90 1.27 -13.75 4.90
C GLY A 90 0.89 -12.33 5.36
N ASN A 91 -0.36 -12.12 5.79
CA ASN A 91 -0.81 -10.90 6.49
C ASN A 91 -0.63 -11.00 8.01
N ASP A 92 -0.21 -12.15 8.54
CA ASP A 92 0.29 -12.27 9.90
C ASP A 92 1.60 -11.50 10.04
N THR A 93 1.49 -10.21 10.38
CA THR A 93 2.50 -9.48 11.15
C THR A 93 2.34 -9.71 12.66
N GLY A 94 1.77 -10.86 13.03
CA GLY A 94 1.71 -11.32 14.41
C GLY A 94 3.13 -11.44 14.96
N LYS A 95 3.41 -10.66 15.98
CA LYS A 95 4.53 -10.91 16.88
C LYS A 95 4.40 -12.29 17.52
#